data_AF-A0A0E4H5F4-F1
#
_entry.id   AF-A0A0E4H5F4-F1
#
_cell.length_a   1.000
_cell.length_b   1.000
_cell.length_c   1.000
_cell.angle_alpha   90.00
_cell.angle_beta   90.00
_cell.angle_gamma   90.00
#
_symmetry.space_group_name_H-M   'P 1'
#
loop_
_entity.id
_entity.type
_entity.pdbx_description
1 polymer ?
#
loop_
_entity_poly.entity_id
_entity_poly.type
_entity_poly.pdbx_seq_one_letter_code
_entity_poly.pdbx_strand_id
1 'polypeptide(L)'
;MGSRTEITAKYARAYVKASKKVRGQILDQVVEVTGWSRDNARRRLSAAAKRPPGPGCSVAKRARKPRTPKYSYDTLKVLKKVCGFPPKRGGFL
;
A
#
# COMPACT_ATOMS: atom_id res chain seq x y z
N MET A 1 8.05 -9.09 17.33
CA MET A 1 7.56 -9.55 16.01
C MET A 1 7.78 -8.41 15.00
N GLY A 2 8.58 -8.62 13.96
CA GLY A 2 8.81 -7.59 12.93
C GLY A 2 7.52 -7.26 12.20
N SER A 3 7.34 -6.00 11.79
CA SER A 3 6.12 -5.60 11.08
C SER A 3 5.98 -6.39 9.77
N ARG A 4 4.75 -6.75 9.35
CA ARG A 4 4.50 -7.45 8.07
C ARG A 4 5.16 -6.75 6.87
N THR A 5 5.32 -5.43 6.97
CA THR A 5 6.06 -4.58 6.04
C THR A 5 7.56 -4.89 5.99
N GLU A 6 8.23 -5.04 7.13
CA GLU A 6 9.65 -5.42 7.19
C GLU A 6 9.89 -6.80 6.58
N ILE A 7 9.00 -7.77 6.85
CA ILE A 7 9.06 -9.10 6.25
C ILE A 7 9.02 -8.98 4.72
N THR A 8 8.03 -8.28 4.17
CA THR A 8 7.95 -8.11 2.71
C THR A 8 9.15 -7.37 2.11
N ALA A 9 9.73 -6.39 2.82
CA ALA A 9 10.90 -5.65 2.35
C ALA A 9 12.14 -6.54 2.26
N LYS A 10 12.36 -7.42 3.25
CA LYS A 10 13.47 -8.38 3.27
C LYS A 10 13.35 -9.41 2.14
N TYR A 11 12.17 -10.01 1.96
CA TYR A 11 11.97 -11.08 0.96
C TYR A 11 11.81 -10.57 -0.48
N ALA A 12 11.50 -9.29 -0.70
CA ALA A 12 11.24 -8.74 -2.03
C ALA A 12 12.42 -8.90 -3.01
N ARG A 13 13.65 -8.61 -2.56
CA ARG A 13 14.85 -8.71 -3.40
C ARG A 13 15.19 -10.17 -3.74
N ALA A 14 15.09 -11.05 -2.75
CA ALA A 14 15.30 -12.49 -2.94
C ALA A 14 14.27 -13.09 -3.90
N TYR A 15 13.00 -12.68 -3.78
CA TYR A 15 11.90 -13.16 -4.62
C TYR A 15 12.09 -12.84 -6.11
N VAL A 16 12.56 -11.62 -6.45
CA VAL A 16 12.78 -11.23 -7.85
C VAL A 16 14.00 -11.93 -8.45
N LYS A 17 15.08 -12.09 -7.69
CA LYS A 17 16.29 -12.79 -8.15
C LYS A 17 16.13 -14.31 -8.20
N ALA A 18 15.18 -14.88 -7.45
CA ALA A 18 14.98 -16.31 -7.34
C ALA A 18 14.51 -16.97 -8.65
N SER A 19 15.00 -18.19 -8.89
CA SER A 19 14.49 -19.11 -9.91
C SER A 19 13.10 -19.64 -9.55
N LYS A 20 12.41 -20.28 -10.50
CA LYS A 20 11.00 -20.74 -10.34
C LYS A 20 10.78 -21.61 -9.09
N LYS A 21 11.70 -22.53 -8.78
CA LYS A 21 11.62 -23.42 -7.60
C LYS A 21 11.78 -22.64 -6.29
N VAL A 22 12.85 -21.84 -6.19
CA VAL A 22 13.17 -21.04 -4.98
C VAL A 22 12.08 -19.99 -4.72
N ARG A 23 11.52 -19.42 -5.78
CA ARG A 23 10.42 -18.46 -5.69
C ARG A 23 9.16 -19.04 -5.03
N GLY A 24 8.89 -20.34 -5.25
CA GLY A 24 7.82 -21.06 -4.56
C GLY A 24 8.05 -21.13 -3.05
N GLN A 25 9.24 -21.57 -2.64
CA GLN A 25 9.62 -21.70 -1.23
C GLN A 25 9.55 -20.36 -0.48
N ILE A 26 9.98 -19.26 -1.11
CA ILE A 26 9.86 -17.91 -0.54
C ILE A 26 8.39 -17.54 -0.30
N LEU A 27 7.49 -17.92 -1.21
CA LEU A 27 6.06 -17.65 -1.03
C LEU A 27 5.47 -18.48 0.12
N ASP A 28 5.87 -19.74 0.26
CA ASP A 28 5.44 -20.61 1.36
C ASP A 28 5.84 -20.03 2.72
N GLN A 29 7.10 -19.63 2.88
CA GLN A 29 7.59 -18.97 4.10
C GLN A 29 6.85 -17.66 4.40
N VAL A 30 6.61 -16.82 3.39
CA VAL A 30 5.90 -15.55 3.60
C VAL A 30 4.44 -15.79 3.99
N VAL A 31 3.80 -16.81 3.41
CA VAL A 31 2.42 -17.19 3.77
C VAL A 31 2.35 -17.65 5.23
N GLU A 32 3.27 -18.52 5.65
CA GLU A 32 3.36 -19.02 7.02
C GLU A 32 3.57 -17.87 8.04
N VAL A 33 4.53 -16.99 7.79
CA VAL A 33 4.89 -15.90 8.71
C VAL A 33 3.83 -14.78 8.75
N THR A 34 3.15 -14.50 7.63
CA THR A 34 2.21 -13.37 7.56
C THR A 34 0.73 -13.75 7.70
N GLY A 35 0.39 -15.02 7.46
CA GLY A 35 -0.98 -15.53 7.38
C GLY A 35 -1.73 -15.06 6.12
N TRP A 36 -1.03 -14.68 5.05
CA TRP A 36 -1.65 -14.24 3.80
C TRP A 36 -1.97 -15.39 2.86
N SER A 37 -2.90 -15.16 1.93
CA SER A 37 -3.02 -16.04 0.76
C SER A 37 -1.79 -15.91 -0.14
N ARG A 38 -1.46 -16.99 -0.85
CA ARG A 38 -0.30 -17.06 -1.77
C ARG A 38 -0.34 -15.95 -2.83
N ASP A 39 -1.52 -15.64 -3.36
CA ASP A 39 -1.69 -14.56 -4.35
C ASP A 39 -1.50 -13.16 -3.77
N ASN A 40 -1.85 -12.96 -2.50
CA ASN A 40 -1.61 -11.70 -1.81
C ASN A 40 -0.11 -11.53 -1.53
N ALA A 41 0.55 -12.58 -1.03
CA ALA A 41 2.01 -12.60 -0.85
C ALA A 41 2.75 -12.28 -2.15
N ARG A 42 2.33 -12.90 -3.27
CA ARG A 42 2.90 -12.63 -4.60
C ARG A 42 2.78 -11.15 -4.98
N ARG A 43 1.57 -10.60 -4.89
CA ARG A 43 1.30 -9.18 -5.21
C ARG A 43 2.12 -8.24 -4.35
N ARG A 44 2.25 -8.54 -3.05
CA ARG A 44 3.00 -7.73 -2.07
C ARG A 44 4.50 -7.75 -2.36
N LEU A 45 5.09 -8.92 -2.61
CA LEU A 45 6.52 -9.04 -2.93
C LEU A 45 6.85 -8.37 -4.27
N SER A 46 6.03 -8.58 -5.30
CA SER A 46 6.22 -7.91 -6.60
C SER A 46 6.06 -6.39 -6.51
N ALA A 47 5.12 -5.88 -5.73
CA ALA A 47 4.96 -4.45 -5.51
C ALA A 47 6.12 -3.85 -4.70
N ALA A 48 6.60 -4.57 -3.69
CA ALA A 48 7.74 -4.16 -2.87
C ALA A 48 9.03 -4.09 -3.68
N ALA A 49 9.25 -5.05 -4.59
CA ALA A 49 10.44 -5.06 -5.43
C ALA A 49 10.47 -3.96 -6.52
N LYS A 50 9.30 -3.48 -6.94
CA LYS A 50 9.17 -2.36 -7.91
C LYS A 50 9.33 -0.99 -7.27
N ARG A 51 9.35 -0.89 -5.95
CA ARG A 51 9.55 0.39 -5.26
C ARG A 51 11.04 0.74 -5.24
N PRO A 52 11.46 1.89 -5.79
CA PRO A 52 12.84 2.33 -5.64
C PRO A 52 13.14 2.53 -4.14
N PRO A 53 14.37 2.28 -3.69
CA PRO A 53 14.82 2.60 -2.33
C PRO A 53 14.95 4.12 -2.19
N GLY A 54 13.82 4.83 -2.14
CA GLY A 54 13.76 6.25 -1.78
C GLY A 54 13.81 6.42 -0.25
N PRO A 55 14.33 7.55 0.25
CA PRO A 55 14.48 7.79 1.68
C PRO A 55 13.10 7.82 2.33
N GLY A 56 12.86 6.88 3.24
CA GLY A 56 11.65 6.82 4.04
C GLY A 56 10.82 5.58 3.73
N CYS A 57 10.93 4.59 4.61
CA CYS A 57 9.94 3.54 4.83
C CYS A 57 8.61 4.12 5.33
N SER A 58 8.03 5.09 4.62
CA SER A 58 6.61 5.35 4.71
C SER A 58 5.97 4.55 3.59
N VAL A 59 4.92 3.80 3.91
CA VAL A 59 3.91 3.47 2.90
C VAL A 59 3.33 4.82 2.50
N ALA A 60 4.03 5.58 1.65
CA ALA A 60 3.58 6.87 1.18
C ALA A 60 2.19 6.60 0.63
N LYS A 61 1.16 7.06 1.37
CA LYS A 61 -0.23 6.92 0.95
C LYS A 61 -0.24 7.62 -0.38
N ARG A 62 -0.19 6.86 -1.47
CA ARG A 62 -0.21 7.40 -2.83
C ARG A 62 -1.37 8.37 -2.85
N ALA A 63 -1.09 9.66 -2.98
CA ALA A 63 -2.13 10.67 -3.01
C ALA A 63 -3.06 10.26 -4.15
N ARG A 64 -4.27 9.80 -3.80
CA ARG A 64 -5.24 9.41 -4.81
C ARG A 64 -5.64 10.70 -5.51
N LYS A 65 -5.41 10.77 -6.83
CA LYS A 65 -5.96 11.86 -7.64
C LYS A 65 -7.47 11.85 -7.42
N PRO A 66 -8.06 12.93 -6.87
CA PRO A 66 -9.49 13.00 -6.70
C PRO A 66 -10.16 12.89 -8.07
N ARG A 67 -11.26 12.15 -8.14
CA ARG A 67 -12.07 12.08 -9.36
C ARG A 67 -12.63 13.46 -9.65
N THR A 68 -12.75 13.83 -10.92
CA THR A 68 -13.46 15.04 -11.32
C THR A 68 -14.87 14.99 -10.73
N PRO A 69 -15.30 15.99 -9.96
CA PRO A 69 -16.63 15.99 -9.37
C PRO A 69 -17.70 16.00 -10.47
N LYS A 70 -18.70 15.13 -10.34
CA LYS A 70 -19.85 15.08 -11.26
C LYS A 70 -20.89 16.16 -10.96
N TYR A 71 -20.89 16.69 -9.73
CA TYR A 71 -21.90 17.62 -9.23
C TYR A 71 -21.36 19.05 -9.14
N SER A 72 -22.27 20.02 -9.25
CA SER A 72 -21.98 21.45 -9.07
C SER A 72 -21.45 21.75 -7.65
N TYR A 73 -20.78 22.88 -7.50
CA TYR A 73 -20.15 23.29 -6.25
C TYR A 73 -21.12 23.29 -5.06
N ASP A 74 -22.32 23.85 -5.23
CA ASP A 74 -23.32 23.95 -4.16
C ASP A 74 -23.80 22.58 -3.68
N THR A 75 -24.01 21.67 -4.62
CA THR A 75 -24.39 20.28 -4.33
C THR A 75 -23.31 19.59 -3.49
N LEU A 76 -22.04 19.77 -3.83
CA LEU A 76 -20.92 19.22 -3.07
C LEU A 76 -20.79 19.84 -1.67
N LYS A 77 -21.13 21.13 -1.51
CA LYS A 77 -21.12 21.83 -0.22
C LYS A 77 -22.16 21.26 0.73
N VAL A 78 -23.37 21.01 0.22
CA VAL A 78 -24.45 20.35 0.99
C VAL A 78 -24.06 18.92 1.36
N LEU A 79 -23.56 18.13 0.40
CA LEU A 79 -23.12 16.74 0.62
C LEU A 79 -22.04 16.63 1.71
N LYS A 80 -21.05 17.54 1.72
CA LYS A 80 -20.00 17.56 2.75
C LYS A 80 -20.56 17.85 4.14
N LYS A 81 -21.56 18.72 4.24
CA LYS A 81 -22.19 19.12 5.52
C LYS A 81 -23.06 17.99 6.10
N VAL A 82 -23.82 17.30 5.27
CA VAL A 82 -24.67 16.17 5.70
C VAL A 82 -23.85 14.91 6.00
N CYS A 83 -22.79 14.66 5.22
CA CYS A 83 -21.96 13.45 5.34
C CYS A 83 -20.85 13.56 6.41
N GLY A 84 -20.84 14.63 7.21
CA GLY A 84 -19.94 14.76 8.37
C GLY A 84 -18.44 14.75 8.02
N PHE A 85 -18.04 15.33 6.88
CA PHE A 85 -16.62 15.46 6.55
C PHE A 85 -15.99 16.49 7.50
N PRO A 86 -15.07 16.10 8.41
CA PRO A 86 -14.48 17.06 9.33
C PRO A 86 -13.66 18.09 8.54
N PRO A 87 -13.76 19.40 8.86
CA PRO A 87 -12.91 20.40 8.24
C PRO A 87 -11.44 20.04 8.52
N LYS A 88 -10.61 20.13 7.47
CA LYS A 88 -9.16 19.92 7.56
C LYS A 88 -8.61 20.92 8.58
N ARG A 89 -8.24 20.45 9.77
CA ARG A 89 -7.50 21.27 10.74
C ARG A 89 -6.11 21.53 10.18
N GLY A 90 -5.72 22.80 10.11
CA GLY A 90 -4.34 23.25 10.09
C GLY A 90 -3.79 23.64 8.72
N GLY A 91 -3.51 24.94 8.55
CA GLY A 91 -2.70 25.45 7.44
C GLY A 91 -2.92 26.93 7.12
N PHE A 92 -2.86 27.83 8.11
CA PHE A 92 -2.60 29.26 7.91
C PHE A 92 -1.83 29.78 9.13
N LEU A 93 -0.54 30.00 8.94
CA LEU A 93 0.25 31.18 9.32
C LEU A 93 1.49 31.17 8.41
#